data_AF-A0A6P4IW01-F1
#
_entry.id   AF-A0A6P4IW01-F1
#
_cell.length_a   1.000
_cell.length_b   1.000
_cell.length_c   1.000
_cell.angle_alpha   90.00
_cell.angle_beta   90.00
_cell.angle_gamma   90.00
#
_symmetry.space_group_name_H-M   'P 1'
#
loop_
_entity.id
_entity.type
_entity.pdbx_description
1 polymer ?
#
loop_
_entity_poly.entity_id
_entity_poly.type
_entity_poly.pdbx_seq_one_letter_code
_entity_poly.pdbx_strand_id
1 'polypeptide(L)'
;MTSTANTGSTAAASLLQLNDDVLALIVRQVNVYQQYEIGRMNRRLESIVQMLWRTRVRSVALQDEMFRRSGTNSRQFLAFILALAPYMQRLSCQQLDVRRLRVLSSHTLEGITSLEWLGDGNRRGRVRFVDEDVRLLRRVFPNLRRLKLRSCQITGKYLCDLEFLNELCLDDCQFLESQHFRDLFRQLRLRKFDIMEDCDEVNCCDLADLHLCPTLEHIKIADYHLCMESDITQQLLRLPRLQKLSIYSKNFVFDVLSRIARPSNPPAAGRPIEGFRFSGILHDHERFFRELGNLRLLKRLELHGQAEEEEGGQLQCLEDRMLRQLASQLPELTELHLCGYQLESPLGLLEFVINCRQLRILDITRTRCHGESFVWSCLGILAKQRWRSQPLELWIRLSDVKPEIVQSPRCLDNVNLIKIDAKQIGPSMDCFSGVLKFSFAR
;
A
#
# COMPACT_ATOMS: atom_id res chain seq x y z
N MET A 1 -6.27 -82.63 6.06
CA MET A 1 -7.02 -81.39 6.36
C MET A 1 -6.01 -80.30 6.65
N THR A 2 -6.11 -79.24 5.84
CA THR A 2 -5.27 -78.05 5.76
C THR A 2 -5.42 -77.14 6.98
N SER A 3 -4.32 -76.55 7.44
CA SER A 3 -4.33 -75.24 8.11
C SER A 3 -3.02 -74.53 7.84
N THR A 4 -2.96 -73.85 6.70
CA THR A 4 -1.98 -72.81 6.39
C THR A 4 -2.45 -71.52 7.05
N ALA A 5 -1.81 -71.14 8.15
CA ALA A 5 -2.01 -69.84 8.79
C ALA A 5 -1.44 -68.75 7.86
N ASN A 6 -2.35 -67.97 7.30
CA ASN A 6 -2.07 -66.85 6.41
C ASN A 6 -1.69 -65.63 7.27
N THR A 7 -0.41 -65.47 7.59
CA THR A 7 0.11 -64.25 8.21
C THR A 7 0.36 -63.19 7.13
N GLY A 8 -0.71 -62.56 6.66
CA GLY A 8 -0.64 -61.37 5.83
C GLY A 8 -0.08 -60.20 6.63
N SER A 9 1.23 -60.00 6.57
CA SER A 9 1.86 -58.73 6.93
C SER A 9 1.34 -57.66 5.98
N THR A 10 0.43 -56.81 6.44
CA THR A 10 0.11 -55.56 5.76
C THR A 10 1.35 -54.68 5.81
N ALA A 11 2.14 -54.71 4.73
CA ALA A 11 3.27 -53.81 4.55
C ALA A 11 2.77 -52.38 4.78
N ALA A 12 3.30 -51.72 5.81
CA ALA A 12 2.90 -50.36 6.17
C ALA A 12 3.03 -49.46 4.94
N ALA A 13 1.94 -48.80 4.54
CA ALA A 13 1.93 -47.90 3.40
C ALA A 13 3.01 -46.83 3.61
N SER A 14 3.98 -46.78 2.69
CA SER A 14 5.11 -45.86 2.79
C SER A 14 4.82 -44.63 1.94
N LEU A 15 4.99 -43.44 2.52
CA LEU A 15 4.85 -42.17 1.80
C LEU A 15 5.73 -42.11 0.54
N LEU A 16 6.88 -42.78 0.55
CA LEU A 16 7.80 -42.84 -0.59
C LEU A 16 7.29 -43.70 -1.76
N GLN A 17 6.19 -44.43 -1.62
CA GLN A 17 5.55 -45.14 -2.73
C GLN A 17 4.75 -44.22 -3.65
N LEU A 18 4.45 -43.00 -3.21
CA LEU A 18 3.81 -41.97 -4.04
C LEU A 18 4.75 -41.52 -5.16
N ASN A 19 4.20 -41.09 -6.29
CA ASN A 19 5.00 -40.52 -7.39
C ASN A 19 5.51 -39.09 -7.05
N ASP A 20 6.46 -38.58 -7.84
CA ASP A 20 7.12 -37.29 -7.59
C ASP A 20 6.14 -36.11 -7.63
N ASP A 21 5.12 -36.15 -8.48
CA ASP A 21 4.12 -35.09 -8.60
C ASP A 21 3.27 -34.99 -7.34
N VAL A 22 2.81 -36.12 -6.81
CA VAL A 22 2.04 -36.17 -5.57
C VAL A 22 2.91 -35.75 -4.39
N LEU A 23 4.15 -36.22 -4.32
CA LEU A 23 5.10 -35.79 -3.28
C LEU A 23 5.37 -34.28 -3.37
N ALA A 24 5.52 -33.72 -4.57
CA ALA A 24 5.67 -32.29 -4.77
C ALA A 24 4.44 -31.51 -4.31
N LEU A 25 3.23 -32.03 -4.53
CA LEU A 25 1.98 -31.43 -4.02
C LEU A 25 1.92 -31.42 -2.49
N ILE A 26 2.39 -32.48 -1.84
CA ILE A 26 2.47 -32.57 -0.37
C ILE A 26 3.51 -31.59 0.17
N VAL A 27 4.73 -31.59 -0.38
CA VAL A 27 5.83 -30.70 0.04
C VAL A 27 5.47 -29.23 -0.17
N ARG A 28 4.63 -28.90 -1.15
CA ARG A 28 4.12 -27.54 -1.36
C ARG A 28 3.24 -27.01 -0.22
N GLN A 29 2.65 -27.88 0.59
CA GLN A 29 1.77 -27.46 1.70
C GLN A 29 2.54 -27.03 2.95
N VAL A 30 3.85 -27.29 3.01
CA VAL A 30 4.67 -26.95 4.18
C VAL A 30 5.52 -25.71 3.91
N ASN A 31 5.93 -25.02 4.98
CA ASN A 31 6.76 -23.83 4.86
C ASN A 31 8.17 -24.17 4.37
N VAL A 32 8.89 -23.17 3.87
CA VAL A 32 10.19 -23.37 3.21
C VAL A 32 11.26 -24.01 4.12
N TYR A 33 11.20 -23.79 5.44
CA TYR A 33 12.11 -24.44 6.39
C TYR A 33 11.77 -25.92 6.59
N GLN A 34 10.48 -26.26 6.66
CA GLN A 34 10.04 -27.64 6.65
C GLN A 34 10.41 -28.36 5.34
N GLN A 35 10.33 -27.67 4.19
CA GLN A 35 10.80 -28.22 2.91
C GLN A 35 12.30 -28.55 2.96
N TYR A 36 13.12 -27.67 3.53
CA TYR A 36 14.54 -27.93 3.74
C TYR A 36 14.78 -29.16 4.62
N GLU A 37 14.08 -29.27 5.75
CA GLU A 37 14.21 -30.43 6.64
C GLU A 37 13.74 -31.74 5.97
N ILE A 38 12.64 -31.71 5.21
CA ILE A 38 12.17 -32.86 4.42
C ILE A 38 13.19 -33.27 3.37
N GLY A 39 13.80 -32.31 2.66
CA GLY A 39 14.82 -32.58 1.66
C GLY A 39 16.03 -33.31 2.24
N ARG A 40 16.37 -33.06 3.51
CA ARG A 40 17.48 -33.72 4.21
C ARG A 40 17.19 -35.17 4.59
N MET A 41 15.94 -35.62 4.52
CA MET A 41 15.56 -37.00 4.89
C MET A 41 15.95 -38.02 3.82
N ASN A 42 15.91 -37.66 2.53
CA ASN A 42 16.22 -38.55 1.42
C ASN A 42 16.53 -37.79 0.11
N ARG A 43 17.46 -38.31 -0.71
CA ARG A 43 17.88 -37.72 -2.00
C ARG A 43 16.73 -37.45 -2.98
N ARG A 44 15.71 -38.32 -3.02
CA ARG A 44 14.54 -38.12 -3.88
C ARG A 44 13.74 -36.89 -3.45
N LEU A 45 13.52 -36.75 -2.15
CA LEU A 45 12.85 -35.58 -1.57
C LEU A 45 13.67 -34.31 -1.75
N GLU A 46 14.99 -34.40 -1.62
CA GLU A 46 15.92 -33.29 -1.92
C GLU A 46 15.73 -32.77 -3.36
N SER A 47 15.71 -33.67 -4.35
CA SER A 47 15.50 -33.31 -5.76
C SER A 47 14.15 -32.63 -5.98
N ILE A 48 13.08 -33.17 -5.39
CA ILE A 48 11.74 -32.59 -5.46
C ILE A 48 11.72 -31.18 -4.85
N VAL A 49 12.31 -31.00 -3.66
CA VAL A 49 12.41 -29.71 -2.98
C VAL A 49 13.19 -28.70 -3.83
N GLN A 50 14.34 -29.07 -4.37
CA GLN A 50 15.12 -28.18 -5.24
C GLN A 50 14.37 -27.79 -6.51
N MET A 51 13.63 -28.72 -7.13
CA MET A 51 12.77 -28.42 -8.29
C MET A 51 11.67 -27.41 -7.92
N LEU A 52 11.04 -27.59 -6.77
CA LEU A 52 10.05 -26.63 -6.25
C LEU A 52 10.66 -25.25 -6.01
N TRP A 53 11.87 -25.20 -5.45
CA TRP A 53 12.55 -23.93 -5.18
C TRP A 53 12.90 -23.17 -6.46
N ARG A 54 13.44 -23.87 -7.48
CA ARG A 54 13.74 -23.29 -8.80
C ARG A 54 12.55 -22.62 -9.45
N THR A 55 11.36 -23.19 -9.27
CA THR A 55 10.15 -22.73 -9.97
C THR A 55 9.33 -21.73 -9.18
N ARG A 56 9.45 -21.70 -7.85
CA ARG A 56 8.48 -20.95 -6.99
C ARG A 56 9.11 -20.07 -5.92
N VAL A 57 10.33 -20.35 -5.46
CA VAL A 57 10.89 -19.73 -4.25
C VAL A 57 11.76 -18.52 -4.62
N ARG A 58 11.15 -17.50 -5.24
CA ARG A 58 11.82 -16.20 -5.48
C ARG A 58 11.66 -15.23 -4.32
N SER A 59 10.60 -15.41 -3.52
CA SER A 59 10.25 -14.56 -2.38
C SER A 59 10.11 -15.45 -1.15
N VAL A 60 10.92 -15.20 -0.14
CA VAL A 60 10.93 -15.99 1.09
C VAL A 60 10.60 -15.09 2.26
N ALA A 61 9.63 -15.52 3.08
CA ALA A 61 9.33 -14.93 4.37
C ALA A 61 9.81 -15.87 5.48
N LEU A 62 10.65 -15.36 6.37
CA LEU A 62 11.17 -16.05 7.54
C LEU A 62 10.51 -15.46 8.78
N GLN A 63 9.96 -16.33 9.61
CA GLN A 63 9.41 -15.98 10.91
C GLN A 63 10.25 -16.65 12.00
N ASP A 64 10.42 -15.97 13.12
CA ASP A 64 11.20 -16.50 14.24
C ASP A 64 10.64 -17.82 14.79
N GLU A 65 9.31 -17.96 14.78
CA GLU A 65 8.58 -19.16 15.20
C GLU A 65 9.04 -20.42 14.44
N MET A 66 9.49 -20.27 13.18
CA MET A 66 9.99 -21.38 12.36
C MET A 66 11.21 -22.06 12.98
N PHE A 67 11.92 -21.37 13.87
CA PHE A 67 13.17 -21.83 14.45
C PHE A 67 13.14 -22.01 15.97
N ARG A 68 11.98 -21.80 16.62
CA ARG A 68 11.84 -21.92 18.09
C ARG A 68 11.77 -23.35 18.60
N ARG A 69 11.13 -24.25 17.84
CA ARG A 69 10.85 -25.63 18.27
C ARG A 69 12.02 -26.58 18.03
N SER A 70 12.81 -26.33 16.99
CA SER A 70 14.11 -26.94 16.81
C SER A 70 15.11 -26.13 17.63
N GLY A 71 15.98 -26.78 18.41
CA GLY A 71 17.15 -26.15 19.04
C GLY A 71 18.16 -25.68 17.98
N THR A 72 17.70 -24.85 17.04
CA THR A 72 18.34 -24.52 15.78
C THR A 72 19.57 -23.70 16.10
N ASN A 73 20.70 -24.38 16.23
CA ASN A 73 21.98 -23.71 16.40
C ASN A 73 22.25 -22.87 15.15
N SER A 74 22.96 -21.75 15.29
CA SER A 74 23.30 -20.81 14.21
C SER A 74 23.80 -21.50 12.93
N ARG A 75 24.48 -22.65 13.06
CA ARG A 75 24.92 -23.49 11.94
C ARG A 75 23.79 -24.04 11.07
N GLN A 76 22.69 -24.51 11.68
CA GLN A 76 21.53 -25.02 10.94
C GLN A 76 20.81 -23.90 10.19
N PHE A 77 20.65 -22.74 10.83
CA PHE A 77 20.11 -21.56 10.17
C PHE A 77 20.97 -21.14 8.96
N LEU A 78 22.29 -21.11 9.14
CA LEU A 78 23.22 -20.79 8.05
C LEU A 78 23.10 -21.79 6.90
N ALA A 79 23.15 -23.10 7.19
CA ALA A 79 23.03 -24.14 6.17
C ALA A 79 21.71 -24.05 5.40
N PHE A 80 20.61 -23.77 6.11
CA PHE A 80 19.30 -23.52 5.51
C PHE A 80 19.31 -22.31 4.55
N ILE A 81 19.83 -21.17 4.99
CA ILE A 81 19.88 -19.96 4.16
C ILE A 81 20.75 -20.16 2.92
N LEU A 82 21.91 -20.80 3.08
CA LEU A 82 22.81 -21.07 1.96
C LEU A 82 22.22 -22.06 0.95
N ALA A 83 21.45 -23.05 1.40
CA ALA A 83 20.76 -23.98 0.51
C ALA A 83 19.68 -23.26 -0.35
N LEU A 84 19.05 -22.23 0.21
CA LEU A 84 18.02 -21.44 -0.47
C LEU A 84 18.57 -20.31 -1.33
N ALA A 85 19.74 -19.79 -0.99
CA ALA A 85 20.32 -18.59 -1.59
C ALA A 85 20.28 -18.54 -3.13
N PRO A 86 20.56 -19.63 -3.87
CA PRO A 86 20.54 -19.62 -5.34
C PRO A 86 19.16 -19.32 -5.95
N TYR A 87 18.08 -19.52 -5.20
CA TYR A 87 16.70 -19.38 -5.68
C TYR A 87 16.06 -18.06 -5.25
N MET A 88 16.56 -17.46 -4.17
CA MET A 88 15.97 -16.28 -3.53
C MET A 88 16.36 -14.97 -4.22
N GLN A 89 15.37 -14.11 -4.44
CA GLN A 89 15.57 -12.72 -4.86
C GLN A 89 15.07 -11.72 -3.82
N ARG A 90 14.08 -12.13 -3.02
CA ARG A 90 13.44 -11.31 -1.99
C ARG A 90 13.40 -12.06 -0.68
N LEU A 91 13.88 -11.43 0.38
CA LEU A 91 13.91 -11.96 1.73
C LEU A 91 13.15 -11.03 2.66
N SER A 92 12.13 -11.55 3.34
CA SER A 92 11.39 -10.84 4.38
C SER A 92 11.61 -11.55 5.71
N CYS A 93 12.16 -10.85 6.69
CA CYS A 93 12.46 -11.34 8.02
C CYS A 93 11.47 -10.73 9.00
N GLN A 94 10.50 -11.53 9.44
CA GLN A 94 9.43 -11.13 10.34
C GLN A 94 9.77 -11.55 11.77
N GLN A 95 9.93 -10.54 12.63
CA GLN A 95 10.24 -10.70 14.05
C GLN A 95 11.48 -11.59 14.29
N LEU A 96 12.39 -11.69 13.31
CA LEU A 96 13.57 -12.54 13.40
C LEU A 96 14.60 -11.91 14.35
N ASP A 97 15.28 -12.73 15.15
CA ASP A 97 16.39 -12.23 15.96
C ASP A 97 17.57 -11.80 15.07
N VAL A 98 18.04 -10.55 15.23
CA VAL A 98 19.12 -9.96 14.41
C VAL A 98 20.43 -10.75 14.48
N ARG A 99 20.66 -11.50 15.57
CA ARG A 99 21.84 -12.39 15.67
C ARG A 99 21.90 -13.41 14.53
N ARG A 100 20.75 -13.80 13.96
CA ARG A 100 20.70 -14.70 12.79
C ARG A 100 21.22 -14.02 11.52
N LEU A 101 20.93 -12.73 11.32
CA LEU A 101 21.51 -11.96 10.23
C LEU A 101 23.05 -11.89 10.38
N ARG A 102 23.54 -11.65 11.60
CA ARG A 102 24.99 -11.56 11.89
C ARG A 102 25.76 -12.85 11.59
N VAL A 103 25.09 -14.01 11.68
CA VAL A 103 25.69 -15.30 11.28
C VAL A 103 26.02 -15.34 9.78
N LEU A 104 25.35 -14.54 8.96
CA LEU A 104 25.60 -14.44 7.52
C LEU A 104 26.81 -13.55 7.19
N SER A 105 27.49 -12.97 8.19
CA SER A 105 28.54 -11.96 7.97
C SER A 105 29.75 -12.40 7.13
N SER A 106 30.03 -13.70 7.07
CA SER A 106 31.09 -14.24 6.22
C SER A 106 30.63 -14.68 4.82
N HIS A 107 29.37 -14.45 4.47
CA HIS A 107 28.77 -14.92 3.21
C HIS A 107 28.20 -13.75 2.41
N THR A 108 28.19 -13.92 1.10
CA THR A 108 27.62 -12.97 0.15
C THR A 108 26.50 -13.66 -0.62
N LEU A 109 25.32 -13.04 -0.61
CA LEU A 109 24.07 -13.54 -1.18
C LEU A 109 23.64 -12.62 -2.32
N GLU A 110 24.39 -12.64 -3.42
CA GLU A 110 24.29 -11.68 -4.54
C GLU A 110 22.93 -11.68 -5.26
N GLY A 111 22.20 -12.81 -5.22
CA GLY A 111 20.89 -12.94 -5.86
C GLY A 111 19.79 -12.13 -5.16
N ILE A 112 19.99 -11.75 -3.90
CA ILE A 112 19.00 -11.01 -3.11
C ILE A 112 19.09 -9.53 -3.44
N THR A 113 17.99 -9.00 -3.97
CA THR A 113 17.86 -7.59 -4.39
C THR A 113 16.81 -6.84 -3.55
N SER A 114 16.10 -7.54 -2.68
CA SER A 114 15.04 -6.98 -1.82
C SER A 114 15.12 -7.59 -0.44
N LEU A 115 15.26 -6.75 0.58
CA LEU A 115 15.25 -7.15 1.98
C LEU A 115 14.17 -6.38 2.73
N GLU A 116 13.38 -7.10 3.51
CA GLU A 116 12.49 -6.53 4.50
C GLU A 116 12.89 -7.05 5.88
N TRP A 117 13.18 -6.16 6.80
CA TRP A 117 13.40 -6.47 8.20
C TRP A 117 12.28 -5.89 9.03
N LEU A 118 11.37 -6.75 9.47
CA LEU A 118 10.17 -6.36 10.20
C LEU A 118 10.36 -6.71 11.68
N GLY A 119 10.94 -5.78 12.42
CA GLY A 119 11.20 -5.92 13.85
C GLY A 119 9.92 -5.99 14.70
N ASP A 120 10.11 -6.24 15.99
CA ASP A 120 9.06 -6.16 17.01
C ASP A 120 9.55 -5.25 18.14
N GLY A 121 9.07 -4.00 18.15
CA GLY A 121 9.46 -2.99 19.14
C GLY A 121 9.06 -3.34 20.57
N ASN A 122 8.08 -4.23 20.76
CA ASN A 122 7.46 -4.52 22.05
C ASN A 122 8.05 -5.73 22.78
N ARG A 123 8.94 -6.51 22.13
CA ARG A 123 9.55 -7.69 22.76
C ARG A 123 10.79 -7.32 23.56
N ARG A 124 10.63 -7.29 24.89
CA ARG A 124 11.73 -7.15 25.86
C ARG A 124 12.75 -8.30 25.71
N GLY A 125 14.04 -7.98 25.79
CA GLY A 125 15.14 -8.96 25.84
C GLY A 125 15.75 -9.39 24.50
N ARG A 126 15.29 -8.84 23.36
CA ARG A 126 15.93 -9.09 22.05
C ARG A 126 16.93 -8.00 21.68
N VAL A 127 18.00 -8.41 21.01
CA VAL A 127 18.95 -7.47 20.39
C VAL A 127 18.24 -6.77 19.25
N ARG A 128 18.26 -5.43 19.28
CA ARG A 128 17.63 -4.58 18.26
C ARG A 128 18.53 -4.46 17.04
N PHE A 129 17.92 -4.22 15.88
CA PHE A 129 18.62 -3.95 14.64
C PHE A 129 19.18 -2.52 14.69
N VAL A 130 20.50 -2.38 14.52
CA VAL A 130 21.23 -1.10 14.66
C VAL A 130 22.04 -0.75 13.41
N ASP A 131 22.67 0.42 13.39
CA ASP A 131 23.46 0.89 12.22
C ASP A 131 24.54 -0.10 11.76
N GLU A 132 25.24 -0.77 12.68
CA GLU A 132 26.22 -1.80 12.29
C GLU A 132 25.59 -2.99 11.54
N ASP A 133 24.30 -3.27 11.78
CA ASP A 133 23.55 -4.26 11.02
C ASP A 133 23.19 -3.74 9.62
N VAL A 134 22.97 -2.43 9.44
CA VAL A 134 22.84 -1.79 8.10
C VAL A 134 24.16 -1.94 7.32
N ARG A 135 25.29 -1.63 7.96
CA ARG A 135 26.63 -1.78 7.36
C ARG A 135 26.88 -3.21 6.91
N LEU A 136 26.43 -4.19 7.69
CA LEU A 136 26.50 -5.61 7.35
C LEU A 136 25.70 -5.93 6.06
N LEU A 137 24.57 -5.27 5.82
CA LEU A 137 23.75 -5.53 4.62
C LEU A 137 24.52 -5.30 3.32
N ARG A 138 25.38 -4.28 3.27
CA ARG A 138 26.22 -4.02 2.08
C ARG A 138 27.08 -5.22 1.70
N ARG A 139 27.63 -5.91 2.71
CA ARG A 139 28.51 -7.08 2.49
C ARG A 139 27.71 -8.33 2.14
N VAL A 140 26.59 -8.55 2.83
CA VAL A 140 25.77 -9.77 2.67
C VAL A 140 24.90 -9.69 1.43
N PHE A 141 24.36 -8.52 1.09
CA PHE A 141 23.45 -8.28 -0.03
C PHE A 141 23.98 -7.13 -0.90
N PRO A 142 25.07 -7.34 -1.66
CA PRO A 142 25.75 -6.25 -2.39
C PRO A 142 24.88 -5.63 -3.49
N ASN A 143 23.89 -6.36 -4.02
CA ASN A 143 22.99 -5.92 -5.10
C ASN A 143 21.63 -5.43 -4.57
N LEU A 144 21.56 -4.99 -3.32
CA LEU A 144 20.31 -4.60 -2.69
C LEU A 144 19.72 -3.34 -3.36
N ARG A 145 18.51 -3.48 -3.90
CA ARG A 145 17.76 -2.40 -4.56
C ARG A 145 16.62 -1.90 -3.70
N ARG A 146 16.02 -2.78 -2.90
CA ARG A 146 14.90 -2.44 -2.02
C ARG A 146 15.21 -2.83 -0.59
N LEU A 147 15.03 -1.87 0.31
CA LEU A 147 15.20 -2.06 1.74
C LEU A 147 13.98 -1.54 2.47
N LYS A 148 13.35 -2.42 3.23
CA LYS A 148 12.32 -2.05 4.20
C LYS A 148 12.80 -2.38 5.60
N LEU A 149 12.88 -1.38 6.46
CA LEU A 149 13.20 -1.53 7.87
C LEU A 149 11.98 -1.09 8.67
N ARG A 150 11.58 -1.90 9.64
CA ARG A 150 10.51 -1.58 10.58
C ARG A 150 10.93 -1.81 12.02
N SER A 151 10.59 -0.88 12.92
CA SER A 151 10.87 -0.99 14.36
C SER A 151 12.36 -1.24 14.65
N CYS A 152 13.23 -0.51 13.94
CA CYS A 152 14.69 -0.58 14.06
C CYS A 152 15.25 0.63 14.82
N GLN A 153 16.47 0.53 15.35
CA GLN A 153 17.15 1.62 16.06
C GLN A 153 18.37 2.08 15.27
N ILE A 154 18.15 2.92 14.26
CA ILE A 154 19.18 3.33 13.32
C ILE A 154 19.19 4.85 13.21
N THR A 155 20.38 5.42 13.06
CA THR A 155 20.54 6.85 12.77
C THR A 155 20.39 7.16 11.28
N GLY A 156 20.58 6.13 10.44
CA GLY A 156 20.60 6.27 8.98
C GLY A 156 22.01 6.41 8.42
N LYS A 157 23.04 6.44 9.27
CA LYS A 157 24.45 6.67 8.94
C LYS A 157 24.98 5.86 7.76
N TYR A 158 24.62 4.59 7.65
CA TYR A 158 25.14 3.68 6.62
C TYR A 158 24.12 3.38 5.50
N LEU A 159 22.98 4.08 5.45
CA LEU A 159 21.98 3.83 4.40
C LEU A 159 22.48 4.26 3.02
N CYS A 160 23.28 5.32 2.94
CA CYS A 160 23.88 5.81 1.68
C CYS A 160 24.94 4.84 1.10
N ASP A 161 25.52 3.96 1.93
CA ASP A 161 26.50 2.96 1.48
C ASP A 161 25.86 1.84 0.62
N LEU A 162 24.53 1.77 0.56
CA LEU A 162 23.77 0.81 -0.25
C LEU A 162 23.57 1.38 -1.67
N GLU A 163 24.65 1.43 -2.45
CA GLU A 163 24.75 2.18 -3.72
C GLU A 163 23.67 1.87 -4.77
N PHE A 164 23.15 0.65 -4.79
CA PHE A 164 22.11 0.24 -5.76
C PHE A 164 20.67 0.45 -5.27
N LEU A 165 20.51 0.99 -4.05
CA LEU A 165 19.21 1.18 -3.44
C LEU A 165 18.40 2.22 -4.24
N ASN A 166 17.19 1.82 -4.63
CA ASN A 166 16.23 2.65 -5.33
C ASN A 166 14.86 2.71 -4.64
N GLU A 167 14.59 1.82 -3.69
CA GLU A 167 13.40 1.88 -2.83
C GLU A 167 13.81 1.73 -1.36
N LEU A 168 13.47 2.72 -0.55
CA LEU A 168 13.74 2.72 0.89
C LEU A 168 12.43 2.94 1.64
N CYS A 169 12.16 2.10 2.63
CA CYS A 169 11.02 2.20 3.53
C CYS A 169 11.49 2.10 4.98
N LEU A 170 11.22 3.14 5.76
CA LEU A 170 11.56 3.29 7.16
C LEU A 170 10.27 3.48 7.93
N ASP A 171 9.71 2.38 8.45
CA ASP A 171 8.49 2.40 9.24
C ASP A 171 8.87 2.31 10.73
N ASP A 172 8.43 3.23 11.59
CA ASP A 172 8.64 3.16 13.04
C ASP A 172 10.14 2.94 13.41
N CYS A 173 11.06 3.59 12.70
CA CYS A 173 12.50 3.50 12.96
C CYS A 173 12.92 4.64 13.89
N GLN A 174 13.58 4.32 15.00
CA GLN A 174 13.95 5.29 16.03
C GLN A 174 15.38 5.82 15.81
N PHE A 175 15.60 7.08 16.23
CA PHE A 175 16.89 7.79 16.24
C PHE A 175 17.39 8.28 14.88
N LEU A 176 16.53 8.39 13.88
CA LEU A 176 16.90 8.92 12.57
C LEU A 176 17.47 10.35 12.68
N GLU A 177 18.60 10.62 12.04
CA GLU A 177 19.28 11.93 12.10
C GLU A 177 19.28 12.64 10.73
N SER A 178 18.85 13.90 10.69
CA SER A 178 18.70 14.70 9.46
C SER A 178 19.97 14.77 8.61
N GLN A 179 21.14 14.84 9.26
CA GLN A 179 22.43 14.95 8.57
C GLN A 179 22.70 13.77 7.62
N HIS A 180 22.24 12.56 7.98
CA HIS A 180 22.45 11.37 7.17
C HIS A 180 21.50 11.30 5.97
N PHE A 181 20.31 11.90 6.08
CA PHE A 181 19.36 11.98 4.98
C PHE A 181 19.83 12.92 3.86
N ARG A 182 20.52 14.00 4.20
CA ARG A 182 21.17 14.87 3.20
C ARG A 182 22.12 14.08 2.30
N ASP A 183 22.99 13.27 2.88
CA ASP A 183 23.94 12.46 2.11
C ASP A 183 23.24 11.37 1.30
N LEU A 184 22.25 10.72 1.91
CA LEU A 184 21.40 9.73 1.28
C LEU A 184 20.70 10.29 0.02
N PHE A 185 20.06 11.46 0.11
CA PHE A 185 19.35 12.06 -1.03
C PHE A 185 20.28 12.58 -2.12
N ARG A 186 21.52 12.96 -1.79
CA ARG A 186 22.53 13.37 -2.79
C ARG A 186 23.13 12.20 -3.55
N GLN A 187 23.39 11.08 -2.86
CA GLN A 187 24.16 9.97 -3.41
C GLN A 187 23.28 8.92 -4.07
N LEU A 188 22.15 8.58 -3.45
CA LEU A 188 21.27 7.53 -3.95
C LEU A 188 20.33 8.05 -5.03
N ARG A 189 19.98 7.16 -5.95
CA ARG A 189 18.99 7.40 -7.00
C ARG A 189 17.66 6.76 -6.65
N LEU A 190 17.12 7.17 -5.49
CA LEU A 190 15.85 6.66 -4.99
C LEU A 190 14.71 7.02 -5.94
N ARG A 191 13.85 6.05 -6.20
CA ARG A 191 12.56 6.20 -6.90
C ARG A 191 11.39 6.15 -5.94
N LYS A 192 11.52 5.37 -4.87
CA LYS A 192 10.51 5.26 -3.82
C LYS A 192 11.12 5.53 -2.45
N PHE A 193 10.48 6.41 -1.69
CA PHE A 193 10.87 6.72 -0.32
C PHE A 193 9.64 6.74 0.57
N ASP A 194 9.61 5.83 1.54
CA ASP A 194 8.56 5.74 2.54
C ASP A 194 9.18 6.00 3.92
N ILE A 195 8.68 7.00 4.64
CA ILE A 195 9.02 7.26 6.04
C ILE A 195 7.75 7.46 6.85
N MET A 196 7.51 6.51 7.76
CA MET A 196 6.27 6.39 8.53
C MET A 196 6.64 6.10 9.96
N GLU A 197 7.11 7.12 10.68
CA GLU A 197 7.42 7.02 12.09
C GLU A 197 6.17 7.39 12.91
N ASP A 198 5.95 6.78 14.06
CA ASP A 198 5.04 7.32 15.06
C ASP A 198 5.95 8.10 16.03
N CYS A 199 6.45 9.25 15.57
CA CYS A 199 7.32 10.08 16.40
C CYS A 199 6.48 10.83 17.44
N ASP A 200 6.87 10.72 18.71
CA ASP A 200 6.70 11.84 19.62
C ASP A 200 7.61 13.00 19.14
N GLU A 201 7.16 14.25 19.29
CA GLU A 201 7.74 15.49 18.72
C GLU A 201 9.26 15.67 18.85
N VAL A 202 9.93 14.92 19.73
CA VAL A 202 11.35 15.04 20.08
C VAL A 202 12.30 14.33 19.10
N ASN A 203 11.84 13.38 18.29
CA ASN A 203 12.70 12.51 17.46
C ASN A 203 12.53 12.64 15.94
N CYS A 204 11.85 13.67 15.45
CA CYS A 204 11.63 13.82 14.01
C CYS A 204 12.93 14.23 13.30
N CYS A 205 13.40 13.42 12.36
CA CYS A 205 14.42 13.87 11.41
C CYS A 205 13.81 14.90 10.44
N ASP A 206 14.61 15.92 10.13
CA ASP A 206 14.30 16.92 9.11
C ASP A 206 14.61 16.35 7.72
N LEU A 207 13.67 16.56 6.80
CA LEU A 207 13.68 16.08 5.43
C LEU A 207 13.76 17.24 4.42
N ALA A 208 14.21 18.43 4.84
CA ALA A 208 14.41 19.60 3.99
C ALA A 208 15.34 19.36 2.78
N ASP A 209 16.18 18.33 2.82
CA ASP A 209 17.10 17.98 1.73
C ASP A 209 16.52 16.97 0.72
N LEU A 210 15.25 16.61 0.83
CA LEU A 210 14.61 15.60 -0.04
C LEU A 210 14.62 16.02 -1.52
N HIS A 211 14.55 17.32 -1.80
CA HIS A 211 14.66 17.88 -3.16
C HIS A 211 15.99 17.53 -3.87
N LEU A 212 17.03 17.13 -3.12
CA LEU A 212 18.32 16.72 -3.68
C LEU A 212 18.26 15.37 -4.41
N CYS A 213 17.16 14.62 -4.27
CA CYS A 213 16.94 13.35 -4.98
C CYS A 213 15.88 13.51 -6.10
N PRO A 214 16.24 14.05 -7.29
CA PRO A 214 15.30 14.34 -8.38
C PRO A 214 14.73 13.08 -9.05
N THR A 215 15.23 11.89 -8.69
CA THR A 215 14.75 10.60 -9.21
C THR A 215 13.49 10.09 -8.51
N LEU A 216 13.06 10.72 -7.42
CA LEU A 216 11.90 10.29 -6.64
C LEU A 216 10.61 10.37 -7.46
N GLU A 217 9.91 9.24 -7.52
CA GLU A 217 8.64 9.05 -8.21
C GLU A 217 7.49 8.87 -7.21
N HIS A 218 7.74 8.16 -6.11
CA HIS A 218 6.75 7.82 -5.10
C HIS A 218 7.25 8.17 -3.70
N ILE A 219 6.48 8.97 -2.98
CA ILE A 219 6.80 9.35 -1.60
C ILE A 219 5.63 8.97 -0.70
N LYS A 220 5.93 8.29 0.40
CA LYS A 220 5.01 8.09 1.52
C LYS A 220 5.61 8.72 2.76
N ILE A 221 4.91 9.65 3.38
CA ILE A 221 5.42 10.45 4.49
C ILE A 221 4.32 10.66 5.51
N ALA A 222 4.66 10.75 6.78
CA ALA A 222 3.71 11.18 7.80
C ALA A 222 3.67 12.71 7.94
N ASP A 223 2.52 13.24 8.35
CA ASP A 223 2.21 14.68 8.35
C ASP A 223 3.11 15.52 9.25
N TYR A 224 3.57 14.99 10.38
CA TYR A 224 4.46 15.73 11.29
C TYR A 224 5.77 16.18 10.62
N HIS A 225 6.32 15.40 9.67
CA HIS A 225 7.49 15.81 8.87
C HIS A 225 7.19 16.99 7.93
N LEU A 226 5.91 17.26 7.65
CA LEU A 226 5.46 18.33 6.77
C LEU A 226 4.95 19.55 7.52
N CYS A 227 4.63 19.40 8.81
CA CYS A 227 3.98 20.44 9.60
C CYS A 227 4.95 21.49 10.15
N MET A 228 6.16 21.08 10.53
CA MET A 228 7.10 21.93 11.27
C MET A 228 7.82 22.96 10.39
N GLU A 229 8.11 22.65 9.12
CA GLU A 229 8.77 23.58 8.19
C GLU A 229 7.89 23.91 6.97
N SER A 230 7.82 25.19 6.61
CA SER A 230 6.97 25.69 5.53
C SER A 230 7.39 25.22 4.13
N ASP A 231 8.67 24.88 3.96
CA ASP A 231 9.27 24.79 2.63
C ASP A 231 9.30 23.37 2.06
N ILE A 232 9.31 22.34 2.91
CA ILE A 232 9.38 20.94 2.46
C ILE A 232 8.22 20.55 1.54
N THR A 233 7.00 21.00 1.88
CA THR A 233 5.82 20.76 1.03
C THR A 233 6.01 21.37 -0.36
N GLN A 234 6.55 22.58 -0.45
CA GLN A 234 6.79 23.25 -1.72
C GLN A 234 7.90 22.58 -2.53
N GLN A 235 8.94 22.10 -1.86
CA GLN A 235 10.03 21.37 -2.48
C GLN A 235 9.56 20.02 -3.05
N LEU A 236 8.70 19.29 -2.31
CA LEU A 236 8.10 18.05 -2.78
C LEU A 236 7.33 18.26 -4.10
N LEU A 237 6.51 19.31 -4.16
CA LEU A 237 5.73 19.64 -5.36
C LEU A 237 6.59 20.08 -6.57
N ARG A 238 7.87 20.40 -6.35
CA ARG A 238 8.84 20.77 -7.40
C ARG A 238 9.64 19.57 -7.93
N LEU A 239 9.50 18.39 -7.34
CA LEU A 239 10.23 17.22 -7.79
C LEU A 239 9.84 16.85 -9.23
N PRO A 240 10.81 16.74 -10.16
CA PRO A 240 10.53 16.66 -11.59
C PRO A 240 9.89 15.35 -12.03
N ARG A 241 10.02 14.29 -11.23
CA ARG A 241 9.53 12.94 -11.51
C ARG A 241 8.45 12.46 -10.54
N LEU A 242 8.02 13.30 -9.60
CA LEU A 242 7.03 12.91 -8.61
C LEU A 242 5.71 12.57 -9.30
N GLN A 243 5.26 11.33 -9.10
CA GLN A 243 4.03 10.78 -9.64
C GLN A 243 3.01 10.53 -8.54
N LYS A 244 3.46 10.16 -7.33
CA LYS A 244 2.58 9.86 -6.20
C LYS A 244 3.15 10.40 -4.90
N LEU A 245 2.31 11.09 -4.14
CA LEU A 245 2.59 11.54 -2.77
C LEU A 245 1.49 11.00 -1.87
N SER A 246 1.84 10.20 -0.87
CA SER A 246 0.91 9.69 0.14
C SER A 246 1.31 10.25 1.50
N ILE A 247 0.41 11.03 2.10
CA ILE A 247 0.63 11.66 3.39
C ILE A 247 -0.29 11.00 4.40
N TYR A 248 0.30 10.37 5.39
CA TYR A 248 -0.42 9.83 6.52
C TYR A 248 -0.60 10.94 7.54
N SER A 249 -1.84 11.34 7.78
CA SER A 249 -2.17 12.46 8.64
C SER A 249 -3.25 12.09 9.64
N LYS A 250 -2.88 12.11 10.92
CA LYS A 250 -3.81 11.90 12.04
C LYS A 250 -4.47 13.23 12.44
N ASN A 251 -3.67 14.29 12.59
CA ASN A 251 -4.12 15.54 13.22
C ASN A 251 -4.02 16.77 12.31
N PHE A 252 -3.19 16.73 11.26
CA PHE A 252 -2.85 17.92 10.47
C PHE A 252 -3.41 17.90 9.03
N VAL A 253 -4.49 17.14 8.80
CA VAL A 253 -5.05 16.90 7.46
C VAL A 253 -5.33 18.21 6.73
N PHE A 254 -5.95 19.18 7.43
CA PHE A 254 -6.33 20.46 6.83
C PHE A 254 -5.13 21.37 6.56
N ASP A 255 -4.16 21.41 7.46
CA ASP A 255 -2.98 22.27 7.31
C ASP A 255 -2.13 21.80 6.15
N VAL A 256 -1.87 20.49 6.06
CA VAL A 256 -1.14 19.88 4.94
C VAL A 256 -1.89 20.10 3.63
N LEU A 257 -3.19 19.82 3.58
CA LEU A 257 -3.99 20.02 2.37
C LEU A 257 -3.95 21.48 1.92
N SER A 258 -4.06 22.44 2.85
CA SER A 258 -4.03 23.86 2.52
C SER A 258 -2.69 24.31 1.92
N ARG A 259 -1.56 23.79 2.42
CA ARG A 259 -0.22 24.09 1.89
C ARG A 259 0.00 23.52 0.49
N ILE A 260 -0.59 22.35 0.21
CA ILE A 260 -0.51 21.70 -1.10
C ILE A 260 -1.45 22.38 -2.11
N ALA A 261 -2.67 22.70 -1.70
CA ALA A 261 -3.70 23.25 -2.56
C ALA A 261 -3.50 24.75 -2.84
N ARG A 262 -2.83 25.47 -1.94
CA ARG A 262 -2.47 26.89 -2.08
C ARG A 262 -0.98 27.10 -1.85
N PRO A 263 -0.12 26.66 -2.78
CA PRO A 263 1.31 26.85 -2.63
C PRO A 263 1.67 28.33 -2.59
N SER A 264 2.39 28.78 -1.57
CA SER A 264 2.81 30.18 -1.42
C SER A 264 3.64 30.69 -2.60
N ASN A 265 4.37 29.78 -3.25
CA ASN A 265 5.17 30.05 -4.44
C ASN A 265 4.86 28.98 -5.49
N PRO A 266 3.80 29.16 -6.31
CA PRO A 266 3.39 28.16 -7.29
C PRO A 266 4.55 27.90 -8.26
N PRO A 267 4.97 26.64 -8.42
CA PRO A 267 6.10 26.32 -9.27
C PRO A 267 5.77 26.61 -10.73
N ALA A 268 6.57 27.45 -11.40
CA ALA A 268 6.43 27.72 -12.83
C ALA A 268 6.55 26.47 -13.72
N ALA A 269 7.12 25.38 -13.17
CA ALA A 269 7.35 24.10 -13.84
C ALA A 269 6.82 22.88 -13.05
N GLY A 270 5.95 23.08 -12.06
CA GLY A 270 5.42 21.96 -11.27
C GLY A 270 4.34 21.20 -12.03
N ARG A 271 4.30 19.88 -11.85
CA ARG A 271 3.26 19.03 -12.44
C ARG A 271 1.93 19.30 -11.72
N PRO A 272 0.81 19.48 -12.44
CA PRO A 272 -0.49 19.63 -11.80
C PRO A 272 -0.89 18.34 -11.08
N ILE A 273 -1.60 18.49 -9.97
CA ILE A 273 -2.25 17.40 -9.26
C ILE A 273 -3.50 17.01 -10.05
N GLU A 274 -3.51 15.81 -10.61
CA GLU A 274 -4.64 15.29 -11.40
C GLU A 274 -5.52 14.33 -10.59
N GLY A 275 -4.98 13.70 -9.56
CA GLY A 275 -5.71 12.76 -8.72
C GLY A 275 -5.54 13.05 -7.24
N PHE A 276 -6.64 12.97 -6.49
CA PHE A 276 -6.65 13.12 -5.04
C PHE A 276 -7.54 12.03 -4.44
N ARG A 277 -7.02 11.36 -3.41
CA ARG A 277 -7.78 10.42 -2.60
C ARG A 277 -7.61 10.76 -1.13
N PHE A 278 -8.72 10.81 -0.42
CA PHE A 278 -8.74 10.82 1.03
C PHE A 278 -9.46 9.57 1.56
N SER A 279 -8.94 9.02 2.64
CA SER A 279 -9.58 7.95 3.41
C SER A 279 -9.35 8.28 4.87
N GLY A 280 -10.41 8.32 5.69
CA GLY A 280 -10.32 8.72 7.09
C GLY A 280 -11.58 9.42 7.59
N ILE A 281 -11.57 9.78 8.88
CA ILE A 281 -12.63 10.59 9.52
C ILE A 281 -12.25 12.07 9.39
N LEU A 282 -13.17 12.88 8.89
CA LEU A 282 -13.05 14.35 8.87
C LEU A 282 -13.85 14.97 10.02
N HIS A 283 -13.19 15.84 10.80
CA HIS A 283 -13.84 16.62 11.85
C HIS A 283 -14.39 17.99 11.36
N ASP A 284 -13.93 18.48 10.20
CA ASP A 284 -14.35 19.77 9.62
C ASP A 284 -14.45 19.64 8.08
N HIS A 285 -15.64 19.29 7.61
CA HIS A 285 -15.91 19.11 6.18
C HIS A 285 -15.80 20.45 5.43
N GLU A 286 -16.32 21.55 6.00
CA GLU A 286 -16.34 22.84 5.31
C GLU A 286 -14.93 23.34 5.00
N ARG A 287 -14.02 23.27 5.98
CA ARG A 287 -12.60 23.60 5.77
C ARG A 287 -11.98 22.65 4.74
N PHE A 288 -12.21 21.34 4.86
CA PHE A 288 -11.66 20.36 3.93
C PHE A 288 -12.06 20.63 2.47
N PHE A 289 -13.35 20.79 2.20
CA PHE A 289 -13.87 21.01 0.85
C PHE A 289 -13.45 22.38 0.30
N ARG A 290 -13.35 23.42 1.14
CA ARG A 290 -12.81 24.72 0.73
C ARG A 290 -11.36 24.63 0.28
N GLU A 291 -10.52 23.87 0.98
CA GLU A 291 -9.13 23.67 0.58
C GLU A 291 -9.02 22.82 -0.68
N LEU A 292 -9.79 21.73 -0.75
CA LEU A 292 -9.85 20.83 -1.89
C LEU A 292 -10.27 21.55 -3.18
N GLY A 293 -11.21 22.49 -3.09
CA GLY A 293 -11.66 23.31 -4.22
C GLY A 293 -10.57 24.18 -4.86
N ASN A 294 -9.40 24.34 -4.24
CA ASN A 294 -8.27 25.04 -4.86
C ASN A 294 -7.50 24.16 -5.87
N LEU A 295 -7.72 22.83 -5.88
CA LEU A 295 -7.13 21.90 -6.84
C LEU A 295 -7.89 21.90 -8.18
N ARG A 296 -7.94 23.04 -8.87
CA ARG A 296 -8.83 23.25 -10.04
C ARG A 296 -8.57 22.34 -11.25
N LEU A 297 -7.37 21.75 -11.34
CA LEU A 297 -6.97 20.83 -12.42
C LEU A 297 -7.21 19.36 -12.07
N LEU A 298 -7.91 19.09 -10.97
CA LEU A 298 -8.18 17.73 -10.50
C LEU A 298 -9.11 17.00 -11.48
N LYS A 299 -8.66 15.85 -11.96
CA LYS A 299 -9.41 14.95 -12.85
C LYS A 299 -10.05 13.79 -12.10
N ARG A 300 -9.49 13.40 -10.96
CA ARG A 300 -9.96 12.28 -10.14
C ARG A 300 -10.02 12.65 -8.67
N LEU A 301 -11.19 12.51 -8.08
CA LEU A 301 -11.46 12.76 -6.66
C LEU A 301 -12.03 11.49 -6.03
N GLU A 302 -11.34 10.93 -5.04
CA GLU A 302 -11.81 9.83 -4.22
C GLU A 302 -11.93 10.26 -2.75
N LEU A 303 -13.12 10.25 -2.20
CA LEU A 303 -13.39 10.47 -0.79
C LEU A 303 -14.03 9.19 -0.24
N HIS A 304 -13.36 8.59 0.74
CA HIS A 304 -13.85 7.40 1.42
C HIS A 304 -14.20 7.74 2.86
N GLY A 305 -15.50 7.89 3.10
CA GLY A 305 -16.06 8.05 4.43
C GLY A 305 -15.92 6.75 5.23
N GLN A 306 -15.70 6.90 6.53
CA GLN A 306 -15.70 5.82 7.49
C GLN A 306 -16.93 5.94 8.38
N ALA A 307 -17.47 4.79 8.78
CA ALA A 307 -18.48 4.75 9.84
C ALA A 307 -17.76 4.87 11.18
N GLU A 308 -18.30 5.67 12.10
CA GLU A 308 -17.75 5.77 13.44
C GLU A 308 -18.02 4.46 14.21
N GLU A 309 -16.95 3.79 14.63
CA GLU A 309 -17.03 2.48 15.32
C GLU A 309 -17.69 2.61 16.70
N GLU A 310 -17.58 3.77 17.35
CA GLU A 310 -18.09 4.01 18.72
C GLU A 310 -19.58 4.41 18.75
N GLU A 311 -20.12 5.01 17.69
CA GLU A 311 -21.52 5.48 17.60
C GLU A 311 -22.38 4.65 16.63
N GLY A 312 -22.37 3.32 16.80
CA GLY A 312 -23.34 2.43 16.13
C GLY A 312 -23.23 2.38 14.60
N GLY A 313 -22.10 2.79 14.03
CA GLY A 313 -21.85 2.73 12.59
C GLY A 313 -22.54 3.82 11.76
N GLN A 314 -22.81 4.99 12.35
CA GLN A 314 -23.36 6.12 11.61
C GLN A 314 -22.35 6.63 10.57
N LEU A 315 -22.83 6.86 9.35
CA LEU A 315 -22.03 7.43 8.26
C LEU A 315 -21.94 8.95 8.40
N GLN A 316 -20.80 9.53 8.02
CA GLN A 316 -20.60 10.98 8.02
C GLN A 316 -21.58 11.67 7.06
N CYS A 317 -22.22 12.75 7.52
CA CYS A 317 -23.19 13.51 6.73
C CYS A 317 -22.52 14.58 5.87
N LEU A 318 -22.91 14.68 4.60
CA LEU A 318 -22.46 15.73 3.67
C LEU A 318 -23.64 16.57 3.19
N GLU A 319 -23.52 17.88 3.43
CA GLU A 319 -24.50 18.88 3.00
C GLU A 319 -24.41 19.17 1.49
N ASP A 320 -25.56 19.43 0.89
CA ASP A 320 -25.66 19.79 -0.52
C ASP A 320 -24.82 21.02 -0.83
N ARG A 321 -24.89 22.06 0.01
CA ARG A 321 -24.18 23.34 -0.19
C ARG A 321 -22.69 23.12 -0.44
N MET A 322 -22.05 22.26 0.34
CA MET A 322 -20.62 21.94 0.20
C MET A 322 -20.34 21.25 -1.14
N LEU A 323 -21.16 20.27 -1.51
CA LEU A 323 -21.04 19.55 -2.78
C LEU A 323 -21.27 20.46 -3.99
N ARG A 324 -22.28 21.35 -3.95
CA ARG A 324 -22.53 22.33 -5.03
C ARG A 324 -21.33 23.28 -5.21
N GLN A 325 -20.79 23.77 -4.10
CA GLN A 325 -19.61 24.63 -4.13
C GLN A 325 -18.41 23.89 -4.73
N LEU A 326 -18.15 22.66 -4.29
CA LEU A 326 -17.04 21.86 -4.81
C LEU A 326 -17.19 21.56 -6.31
N ALA A 327 -18.39 21.19 -6.77
CA ALA A 327 -18.68 20.94 -8.18
C ALA A 327 -18.39 22.16 -9.07
N SER A 328 -18.69 23.37 -8.57
CA SER A 328 -18.38 24.62 -9.29
C SER A 328 -16.87 24.94 -9.34
N GLN A 329 -16.10 24.45 -8.38
CA GLN A 329 -14.66 24.70 -8.25
C GLN A 329 -13.79 23.69 -8.99
N LEU A 330 -14.32 22.50 -9.30
CA LEU A 330 -13.62 21.38 -9.95
C LEU A 330 -14.21 21.04 -11.33
N PRO A 331 -14.14 21.94 -12.33
CA PRO A 331 -14.79 21.73 -13.63
C PRO A 331 -14.13 20.63 -14.48
N GLU A 332 -12.85 20.33 -14.25
CA GLU A 332 -12.06 19.35 -15.00
C GLU A 332 -12.25 17.90 -14.50
N LEU A 333 -13.13 17.68 -13.54
CA LEU A 333 -13.32 16.37 -12.93
C LEU A 333 -13.88 15.34 -13.94
N THR A 334 -13.20 14.21 -14.02
CA THR A 334 -13.55 13.06 -14.87
C THR A 334 -14.03 11.86 -14.05
N GLU A 335 -13.55 11.72 -12.82
CA GLU A 335 -13.88 10.62 -11.92
C GLU A 335 -14.18 11.19 -10.54
N LEU A 336 -15.40 10.99 -10.05
CA LEU A 336 -15.81 11.30 -8.68
C LEU A 336 -16.18 9.99 -7.98
N HIS A 337 -15.48 9.69 -6.89
CA HIS A 337 -15.82 8.60 -5.98
C HIS A 337 -16.12 9.19 -4.61
N LEU A 338 -17.38 9.13 -4.21
CA LEU A 338 -17.88 9.57 -2.92
C LEU A 338 -18.46 8.36 -2.21
N CYS A 339 -17.61 7.60 -1.53
CA CYS A 339 -17.96 6.27 -1.05
C CYS A 339 -18.11 6.25 0.48
N GLY A 340 -19.21 5.69 0.98
CA GLY A 340 -19.43 5.53 2.42
C GLY A 340 -19.84 6.81 3.15
N TYR A 341 -20.69 7.62 2.53
CA TYR A 341 -21.25 8.83 3.14
C TYR A 341 -22.77 8.78 3.26
N GLN A 342 -23.31 9.55 4.20
CA GLN A 342 -24.72 9.91 4.25
C GLN A 342 -24.87 11.27 3.58
N LEU A 343 -25.67 11.41 2.53
CA LEU A 343 -25.93 12.74 1.97
C LEU A 343 -27.17 13.38 2.58
N GLU A 344 -27.20 14.71 2.60
CA GLU A 344 -28.41 15.49 2.89
C GLU A 344 -29.51 15.20 1.85
N SER A 345 -29.13 15.26 0.56
CA SER A 345 -30.02 14.98 -0.56
C SER A 345 -29.20 14.59 -1.81
N PRO A 346 -29.84 14.14 -2.91
CA PRO A 346 -29.14 13.90 -4.17
C PRO A 346 -28.73 15.19 -4.89
N LEU A 347 -29.24 16.36 -4.52
CA LEU A 347 -29.06 17.61 -5.29
C LEU A 347 -27.60 18.04 -5.37
N GLY A 348 -26.83 17.89 -4.28
CA GLY A 348 -25.40 18.19 -4.27
C GLY A 348 -24.60 17.37 -5.28
N LEU A 349 -24.94 16.08 -5.44
CA LEU A 349 -24.30 15.21 -6.45
C LEU A 349 -24.69 15.57 -7.88
N LEU A 350 -25.95 15.96 -8.10
CA LEU A 350 -26.42 16.34 -9.44
C LEU A 350 -25.66 17.56 -9.99
N GLU A 351 -25.19 18.46 -9.12
CA GLU A 351 -24.33 19.58 -9.55
C GLU A 351 -23.01 19.12 -10.20
N PHE A 352 -22.44 17.98 -9.81
CA PHE A 352 -21.27 17.44 -10.52
C PHE A 352 -21.63 16.98 -11.93
N VAL A 353 -22.81 16.36 -12.10
CA VAL A 353 -23.29 15.94 -13.43
C VAL A 353 -23.55 17.15 -14.34
N ILE A 354 -23.97 18.29 -13.76
CA ILE A 354 -24.24 19.54 -14.47
C ILE A 354 -22.94 20.28 -14.82
N ASN A 355 -22.06 20.48 -13.84
CA ASN A 355 -20.92 21.39 -13.94
C ASN A 355 -19.65 20.71 -14.48
N CYS A 356 -19.42 19.42 -14.16
CA CYS A 356 -18.22 18.69 -14.58
C CYS A 356 -18.47 18.04 -15.95
N ARG A 357 -18.18 18.79 -17.03
CA ARG A 357 -18.49 18.33 -18.39
C ARG A 357 -17.76 17.05 -18.78
N GLN A 358 -16.57 16.82 -18.22
CA GLN A 358 -15.78 15.63 -18.53
C GLN A 358 -16.08 14.45 -17.61
N LEU A 359 -17.08 14.54 -16.74
CA LEU A 359 -17.38 13.50 -15.75
C LEU A 359 -17.81 12.20 -16.43
N ARG A 360 -16.99 11.15 -16.28
CA ARG A 360 -17.18 9.81 -16.84
C ARG A 360 -17.57 8.80 -15.78
N ILE A 361 -17.06 8.94 -14.55
CA ILE A 361 -17.37 8.02 -13.45
C ILE A 361 -17.95 8.82 -12.28
N LEU A 362 -19.11 8.37 -11.80
CA LEU A 362 -19.70 8.78 -10.54
C LEU A 362 -19.92 7.55 -9.68
N ASP A 363 -19.13 7.40 -8.63
CA ASP A 363 -19.16 6.26 -7.73
C ASP A 363 -19.72 6.70 -6.38
N ILE A 364 -20.89 6.13 -6.03
CA ILE A 364 -21.61 6.35 -4.79
C ILE A 364 -21.70 5.05 -3.97
N THR A 365 -20.68 4.20 -4.10
CA THR A 365 -20.61 2.92 -3.40
C THR A 365 -20.72 3.11 -1.88
N ARG A 366 -21.65 2.40 -1.23
CA ARG A 366 -21.99 2.51 0.20
C ARG A 366 -22.54 3.87 0.65
N THR A 367 -22.99 4.71 -0.27
CA THR A 367 -23.55 6.03 0.04
C THR A 367 -25.08 5.95 0.14
N ARG A 368 -25.70 6.81 0.97
CA ARG A 368 -27.14 6.80 1.29
C ARG A 368 -27.80 8.17 1.03
N CYS A 369 -29.13 8.16 0.96
CA CYS A 369 -30.04 9.29 0.70
C CYS A 369 -30.06 9.80 -0.75
N HIS A 370 -30.18 8.85 -1.69
CA HIS A 370 -30.41 9.16 -3.10
C HIS A 370 -31.72 8.56 -3.61
N GLY A 371 -31.91 7.26 -3.35
CA GLY A 371 -32.98 6.47 -3.94
C GLY A 371 -32.92 6.41 -5.48
N GLU A 372 -33.89 5.72 -6.10
CA GLU A 372 -33.92 5.53 -7.55
C GLU A 372 -34.17 6.84 -8.33
N SER A 373 -34.84 7.82 -7.70
CA SER A 373 -35.13 9.13 -8.29
C SER A 373 -33.86 9.89 -8.70
N PHE A 374 -32.75 9.65 -8.01
CA PHE A 374 -31.45 10.20 -8.36
C PHE A 374 -30.98 9.72 -9.75
N VAL A 375 -31.10 8.43 -10.04
CA VAL A 375 -30.70 7.86 -11.35
C VAL A 375 -31.52 8.48 -12.47
N TRP A 376 -32.82 8.67 -12.24
CA TRP A 376 -33.71 9.32 -13.21
C TRP A 376 -33.38 10.80 -13.42
N SER A 377 -32.98 11.49 -12.36
CA SER A 377 -32.54 12.89 -12.42
C SER A 377 -31.25 13.02 -13.21
N CYS A 378 -30.27 12.13 -12.98
CA CYS A 378 -29.05 12.04 -13.79
C CYS A 378 -29.39 11.85 -15.27
N LEU A 379 -30.26 10.89 -15.59
CA LEU A 379 -30.66 10.63 -16.97
C LEU A 379 -31.32 11.86 -17.62
N GLY A 380 -32.22 12.55 -16.90
CA GLY A 380 -32.88 13.77 -17.38
C GLY A 380 -31.92 14.92 -17.65
N ILE A 381 -30.83 15.04 -16.88
CA ILE A 381 -29.75 15.99 -17.12
C ILE A 381 -28.93 15.57 -18.35
N LEU A 382 -28.49 14.30 -18.39
CA LEU A 382 -27.65 13.75 -19.46
C LEU A 382 -28.34 13.83 -20.83
N ALA A 383 -29.66 13.60 -20.89
CA ALA A 383 -30.44 13.72 -22.13
C ALA A 383 -30.43 15.14 -22.73
N LYS A 384 -30.18 16.18 -21.91
CA LYS A 384 -30.05 17.58 -22.35
C LYS A 384 -28.63 17.92 -22.78
N GLN A 385 -27.63 17.10 -22.43
CA GLN A 385 -26.21 17.33 -22.72
C GLN A 385 -25.80 16.81 -24.10
N ARG A 386 -26.23 17.48 -25.17
CA ARG A 386 -25.93 17.07 -26.56
C ARG A 386 -24.44 17.01 -26.92
N TRP A 387 -23.58 17.65 -26.14
CA TRP A 387 -22.14 17.70 -26.33
C TRP A 387 -21.41 16.45 -25.81
N ARG A 388 -22.07 15.60 -25.02
CA ARG A 388 -21.45 14.45 -24.37
C ARG A 388 -21.28 13.30 -25.37
N SER A 389 -20.06 12.76 -25.45
CA SER A 389 -19.70 11.68 -26.39
C SER A 389 -19.57 10.31 -25.71
N GLN A 390 -19.53 10.27 -24.38
CA GLN A 390 -19.41 9.03 -23.60
C GLN A 390 -20.46 8.98 -22.49
N PRO A 391 -21.01 7.80 -22.20
CA PRO A 391 -21.96 7.64 -21.11
C PRO A 391 -21.31 7.94 -19.76
N LEU A 392 -22.11 8.42 -18.81
CA LEU A 392 -21.74 8.45 -17.40
C LEU A 392 -21.83 7.04 -16.84
N GLU A 393 -20.74 6.52 -16.28
CA GLU A 393 -20.73 5.30 -15.48
C GLU A 393 -21.10 5.63 -14.04
N LEU A 394 -22.24 5.12 -13.59
CA LEU A 394 -22.75 5.29 -12.24
C LEU A 394 -22.55 4.00 -11.45
N TRP A 395 -21.71 4.03 -10.43
CA TRP A 395 -21.45 2.87 -9.57
C TRP A 395 -22.27 2.99 -8.29
N ILE A 396 -23.19 2.06 -8.07
CA ILE A 396 -24.24 2.14 -7.02
C ILE A 396 -24.10 1.04 -5.95
N ARG A 397 -22.93 0.44 -5.85
CA ARG A 397 -22.72 -0.82 -5.12
C ARG A 397 -22.97 -0.60 -3.62
N LEU A 398 -23.83 -1.42 -3.00
CA LEU A 398 -24.20 -1.28 -1.58
C LEU A 398 -24.77 0.11 -1.20
N SER A 399 -25.31 0.87 -2.16
CA SER A 399 -26.05 2.11 -1.89
C SER A 399 -27.51 1.83 -1.52
N ASP A 400 -28.30 2.88 -1.29
CA ASP A 400 -29.75 2.80 -1.14
C ASP A 400 -30.51 2.67 -2.48
N VAL A 401 -29.80 2.68 -3.61
CA VAL A 401 -30.35 2.40 -4.94
C VAL A 401 -30.43 0.88 -5.17
N LYS A 402 -31.62 0.41 -5.50
CA LYS A 402 -31.89 -0.99 -5.79
C LYS A 402 -31.13 -1.48 -7.03
N PRO A 403 -30.31 -2.55 -6.95
CA PRO A 403 -29.55 -3.08 -8.08
C PRO A 403 -30.41 -3.45 -9.30
N GLU A 404 -31.68 -3.78 -9.09
CA GLU A 404 -32.65 -4.14 -10.13
C GLU A 404 -32.89 -3.01 -11.13
N ILE A 405 -32.53 -1.76 -10.78
CA ILE A 405 -32.64 -0.60 -11.68
C ILE A 405 -31.87 -0.77 -12.99
N VAL A 406 -30.82 -1.62 -13.00
CA VAL A 406 -30.05 -1.95 -14.20
C VAL A 406 -30.93 -2.61 -15.27
N GLN A 407 -31.99 -3.31 -14.86
CA GLN A 407 -32.94 -3.99 -15.76
C GLN A 407 -34.12 -3.09 -16.18
N SER A 408 -34.18 -1.85 -15.69
CA SER A 408 -35.25 -0.92 -16.07
C SER A 408 -35.15 -0.59 -17.56
N PRO A 409 -36.27 -0.62 -18.33
CA PRO A 409 -36.29 -0.23 -19.73
C PRO A 409 -35.70 1.17 -19.94
N ARG A 410 -35.96 2.11 -19.03
CA ARG A 410 -35.40 3.47 -19.09
C ARG A 410 -33.88 3.51 -19.11
N CYS A 411 -33.21 2.60 -18.38
CA CYS A 411 -31.75 2.49 -18.38
C CYS A 411 -31.27 1.81 -19.67
N LEU A 412 -31.91 0.72 -20.07
CA LEU A 412 -31.55 -0.07 -21.25
C LEU A 412 -31.68 0.73 -22.55
N ASP A 413 -32.72 1.55 -22.67
CA ASP A 413 -32.95 2.43 -23.82
C ASP A 413 -31.95 3.59 -23.89
N ASN A 414 -31.26 3.89 -22.78
CA ASN A 414 -30.37 5.04 -22.63
C ASN A 414 -28.91 4.65 -22.29
N VAL A 415 -28.46 3.46 -22.68
CA VAL A 415 -27.08 2.96 -22.43
C VAL A 415 -25.97 3.84 -23.00
N ASN A 416 -26.29 4.67 -23.99
CA ASN A 416 -25.36 5.65 -24.56
C ASN A 416 -25.17 6.90 -23.67
N LEU A 417 -26.10 7.14 -22.75
CA LEU A 417 -26.07 8.26 -21.81
C LEU A 417 -25.60 7.83 -20.42
N ILE A 418 -26.09 6.70 -19.92
CA ILE A 418 -25.79 6.22 -18.58
C ILE A 418 -25.53 4.70 -18.57
N LYS A 419 -24.51 4.27 -17.83
CA LYS A 419 -24.19 2.87 -17.56
C LYS A 419 -24.15 2.65 -16.07
N ILE A 420 -24.87 1.65 -15.57
CA ILE A 420 -24.95 1.40 -14.13
C ILE A 420 -24.12 0.17 -13.79
N ASP A 421 -23.19 0.32 -12.83
CA ASP A 421 -22.45 -0.78 -12.23
C ASP A 421 -22.97 -1.05 -10.82
N ALA A 422 -23.62 -2.22 -10.68
CA ALA A 422 -24.13 -2.72 -9.41
C ALA A 422 -23.41 -4.03 -8.97
N LYS A 423 -22.23 -4.32 -9.53
CA LYS A 423 -21.51 -5.57 -9.24
C LYS A 423 -21.15 -5.64 -7.76
N GLN A 424 -21.34 -6.82 -7.15
CA GLN A 424 -20.85 -7.06 -5.79
C GLN A 424 -19.32 -7.00 -5.78
N ILE A 425 -18.76 -6.15 -4.92
CA ILE A 425 -17.33 -6.16 -4.61
C ILE A 425 -17.15 -7.04 -3.36
N GLY A 426 -16.04 -7.78 -3.31
CA GLY A 426 -15.55 -8.32 -2.05
C GLY A 426 -15.26 -7.21 -1.01
N PRO A 427 -15.04 -7.57 0.26
CA PRO A 427 -14.73 -6.60 1.31
C PRO A 427 -13.49 -5.78 0.90
N SER A 428 -13.67 -4.46 0.73
CA SER A 428 -12.57 -3.53 0.50
C SER A 428 -11.72 -3.44 1.76
N MET A 429 -10.48 -3.94 1.70
CA MET A 429 -9.60 -4.12 2.86
C MET A 429 -8.78 -2.87 3.30
N ASP A 430 -8.83 -1.75 2.59
CA ASP A 430 -7.91 -0.62 2.85
C ASP A 430 -8.64 0.71 3.12
N CYS A 431 -9.38 0.79 4.23
CA CYS A 431 -9.93 2.04 4.73
C CYS A 431 -9.69 2.13 6.23
N PHE A 432 -8.43 2.10 6.67
CA PHE A 432 -8.07 2.40 8.05
C PHE A 432 -6.93 3.42 8.00
N SER A 433 -7.20 4.64 8.48
CA SER A 433 -6.31 5.80 8.68
C SER A 433 -6.47 6.97 7.71
N GLY A 434 -6.40 8.19 8.26
CA GLY A 434 -6.35 9.48 7.58
C GLY A 434 -5.18 9.56 6.62
N VAL A 435 -5.40 9.26 5.35
CA VAL A 435 -4.35 9.29 4.31
C VAL A 435 -4.80 10.16 3.15
N LEU A 436 -4.01 11.20 2.90
CA LEU A 436 -4.09 12.06 1.72
C LEU A 436 -3.19 11.46 0.63
N LYS A 437 -3.73 11.06 -0.51
CA LYS A 437 -2.94 10.59 -1.66
C LYS A 437 -3.12 11.52 -2.84
N PHE A 438 -2.03 12.04 -3.36
CA PHE A 438 -1.96 12.90 -4.52
C PHE A 438 -1.29 12.14 -5.67
N SER A 439 -1.84 12.30 -6.87
CA SER A 439 -1.26 11.81 -8.12
C SER A 439 -1.05 13.00 -9.07
N PHE A 440 0.11 13.03 -9.71
CA PHE A 440 0.55 14.14 -10.56
C PHE A 440 0.50 13.75 -12.03
N ALA A 441 0.29 14.73 -12.91
CA ALA A 441 0.37 14.52 -14.35
C ALA A 441 1.74 13.90 -14.75
N ARG A 442 1.70 13.02 -15.77
CA ARG A 442 2.89 12.30 -16.26
C ARG A 442 3.84 13.16 -17.07
#